data_AF-A0A8I1S163-F1
#
_entry.id   AF-A0A8I1S163-F1
#
_cell.length_a   1.000
_cell.length_b   1.000
_cell.length_c   1.000
_cell.angle_alpha   90.00
_cell.angle_beta   90.00
_cell.angle_gamma   90.00
#
_symmetry.space_group_name_H-M   'P 1'
#
loop_
_entity.id
_entity.type
_entity.pdbx_description
1 polymer ?
#
loop_
_entity_poly.entity_id
_entity_poly.type
_entity_poly.pdbx_seq_one_letter_code
_entity_poly.pdbx_strand_id
1 'polypeptide(L)'
;MTLIRATHFGPAFAPGQPRQIVVHSVESEIVSGLARSLANGWFRNPANKTSAHTISDPHETIDMVQDTQRAWHCGNGNNTSLGNEHVGRARFTRVQWTTPAGLAMLRNGAQRTARQCIDHKIRPRWLSLAQLARNEDGLCTHNDMRLVRGGTTHTDPGPGFPYDLYLQMVKEAMGLGTSTVQEDDMPFTEAQLRAIVSDETEKTVRKLLTSEKLVAYSDQRLRPAKDLSLSITGALGRSSAYDSNASGGVDQIARAQGLEPEDRK
;
A
#
# COMPACT_ATOMS: atom_id res chain seq x y z
N MET A 1 -18.98 4.57 7.19
CA MET A 1 -18.57 4.54 5.77
C MET A 1 -19.71 5.06 4.92
N THR A 2 -19.43 5.64 3.75
CA THR A 2 -20.48 6.21 2.88
C THR A 2 -20.97 5.13 1.91
N LEU A 3 -22.28 4.91 1.83
CA LEU A 3 -22.90 4.05 0.82
C LEU A 3 -23.30 4.89 -0.40
N ILE A 4 -22.68 4.63 -1.56
CA ILE A 4 -23.06 5.19 -2.86
C ILE A 4 -23.47 4.03 -3.76
N ARG A 5 -24.76 3.69 -3.75
CA ARG A 5 -25.27 2.45 -4.33
C ARG A 5 -25.00 2.36 -5.84
N ALA A 6 -24.34 1.29 -6.27
CA ALA A 6 -24.15 0.96 -7.68
C ALA A 6 -25.46 0.54 -8.35
N THR A 7 -25.56 0.74 -9.67
CA THR A 7 -26.78 0.45 -10.44
C THR A 7 -26.96 -1.05 -10.73
N HIS A 8 -25.87 -1.83 -10.71
CA HIS A 8 -25.93 -3.29 -10.88
C HIS A 8 -25.66 -4.02 -9.57
N PHE A 9 -26.51 -4.98 -9.24
CA PHE A 9 -26.28 -5.98 -8.19
C PHE A 9 -27.25 -7.14 -8.42
N GLY A 10 -26.85 -8.35 -8.01
CA GLY A 10 -27.72 -9.52 -7.97
C GLY A 10 -28.55 -9.59 -6.67
N PRO A 11 -29.33 -10.68 -6.50
CA PRO A 11 -29.98 -10.97 -5.24
C PRO A 11 -28.94 -11.33 -4.16
N ALA A 12 -29.43 -11.65 -2.96
CA ALA A 12 -28.60 -12.08 -1.85
C ALA A 12 -27.68 -13.27 -2.20
N PHE A 13 -26.57 -13.37 -1.48
CA PHE A 13 -25.72 -14.56 -1.46
C PHE A 13 -26.49 -15.80 -0.97
N ALA A 14 -26.10 -16.97 -1.46
CA ALA A 14 -26.61 -18.24 -0.92
C ALA A 14 -26.12 -18.45 0.53
N PRO A 15 -26.83 -19.24 1.36
CA PRO A 15 -26.37 -19.55 2.71
C PRO A 15 -24.93 -20.08 2.74
N GLY A 16 -24.11 -19.54 3.65
CA GLY A 16 -22.68 -19.86 3.76
C GLY A 16 -21.77 -19.17 2.73
N GLN A 17 -22.30 -18.22 1.94
CA GLN A 17 -21.56 -17.27 1.11
C GLN A 17 -21.75 -15.83 1.63
N PRO A 18 -20.86 -14.88 1.31
CA PRO A 18 -19.59 -15.03 0.58
C PRO A 18 -18.53 -15.80 1.39
N ARG A 19 -17.55 -16.36 0.69
CA ARG A 19 -16.39 -17.06 1.26
C ARG A 19 -15.06 -16.44 0.85
N GLN A 20 -15.00 -15.75 -0.29
CA GLN A 20 -13.79 -15.05 -0.73
C GLN A 20 -13.94 -13.53 -0.71
N ILE A 21 -12.81 -12.83 -0.61
CA ILE A 21 -12.71 -11.41 -0.94
C ILE A 21 -11.74 -11.29 -2.12
N VAL A 22 -12.19 -10.71 -3.23
CA VAL A 22 -11.38 -10.46 -4.42
C VAL A 22 -10.82 -9.04 -4.34
N VAL A 23 -9.50 -8.94 -4.39
CA VAL A 23 -8.79 -7.66 -4.52
C VAL A 23 -8.65 -7.33 -6.00
N HIS A 24 -9.06 -6.11 -6.35
CA HIS A 24 -9.08 -5.58 -7.72
C HIS A 24 -8.27 -4.29 -7.85
N SER A 25 -7.96 -3.91 -9.09
CA SER A 25 -7.49 -2.55 -9.41
C SER A 25 -8.26 -1.92 -10.56
N VAL A 26 -8.69 -0.66 -10.38
CA VAL A 26 -9.56 0.07 -11.33
C VAL A 26 -8.87 0.54 -12.63
N GLU A 27 -7.61 0.17 -12.84
CA GLU A 27 -6.74 0.59 -13.94
C GLU A 27 -6.57 2.12 -14.10
N SER A 28 -6.37 2.84 -12.99
CA SER A 28 -6.06 4.28 -12.96
C SER A 28 -4.77 4.62 -12.19
N GLU A 29 -4.32 5.87 -12.25
CA GLU A 29 -3.32 6.36 -11.28
C GLU A 29 -3.92 6.44 -9.86
N ILE A 30 -3.07 6.39 -8.83
CA ILE A 30 -3.47 6.57 -7.42
C ILE A 30 -3.75 8.06 -7.18
N VAL A 31 -5.04 8.42 -7.14
CA VAL A 31 -5.51 9.80 -6.97
C VAL A 31 -6.61 9.86 -5.91
N SER A 32 -6.50 10.83 -5.00
CA SER A 32 -7.50 11.13 -3.96
C SER A 32 -8.83 11.63 -4.55
N GLY A 33 -9.96 11.17 -4.03
CA GLY A 33 -11.31 11.51 -4.49
C GLY A 33 -11.79 10.71 -5.72
N LEU A 34 -10.94 9.88 -6.32
CA LEU A 34 -11.31 9.06 -7.48
C LEU A 34 -12.28 7.94 -7.11
N ALA A 35 -12.24 7.39 -5.88
CA ALA A 35 -13.25 6.45 -5.40
C ALA A 35 -14.65 7.06 -5.46
N ARG A 36 -14.80 8.30 -4.97
CA ARG A 36 -16.08 9.03 -4.98
C ARG A 36 -16.54 9.41 -6.37
N SER A 37 -15.61 9.76 -7.26
CA SER A 37 -15.91 10.05 -8.66
C SER A 37 -16.43 8.80 -9.39
N LEU A 38 -15.73 7.66 -9.29
CA LEU A 38 -16.11 6.40 -9.92
C LEU A 38 -17.41 5.82 -9.33
N ALA A 39 -17.61 5.92 -8.01
CA ALA A 39 -18.85 5.51 -7.37
C ALA A 39 -20.07 6.33 -7.83
N ASN A 40 -19.91 7.64 -8.07
CA ASN A 40 -21.00 8.50 -8.55
C ASN A 40 -21.24 8.41 -10.07
N GLY A 41 -20.18 8.21 -10.86
CA GLY A 41 -20.25 8.12 -12.32
C GLY A 41 -20.27 6.68 -12.83
N TRP A 42 -19.10 6.03 -12.81
CA TRP A 42 -18.88 4.74 -13.48
C TRP A 42 -19.80 3.61 -12.98
N PHE A 43 -19.87 3.41 -11.66
CA PHE A 43 -20.66 2.32 -11.06
C PHE A 43 -22.17 2.60 -10.99
N ARG A 44 -22.57 3.85 -11.24
CA ARG A 44 -23.99 4.24 -11.38
C ARG A 44 -24.47 4.30 -12.83
N ASN A 45 -23.58 4.24 -13.82
CA ASN A 45 -23.96 4.17 -15.22
C ASN A 45 -24.47 2.75 -15.61
N PRO A 46 -25.76 2.60 -16.01
CA PRO A 46 -26.30 1.30 -16.42
C PRO A 46 -25.64 0.73 -17.69
N ALA A 47 -24.98 1.54 -18.51
CA ALA A 47 -24.27 1.05 -19.70
C ALA A 47 -23.05 0.18 -19.35
N ASN A 48 -22.42 0.39 -18.19
CA ASN A 48 -21.14 -0.23 -17.83
C ASN A 48 -21.25 -1.68 -17.32
N LYS A 49 -22.45 -2.14 -16.94
CA LYS A 49 -22.76 -3.54 -16.57
C LYS A 49 -21.81 -4.20 -15.56
N THR A 50 -21.25 -3.40 -14.64
CA THR A 50 -20.32 -3.85 -13.59
C THR A 50 -20.67 -3.21 -12.24
N SER A 51 -20.26 -3.87 -11.16
CA SER A 51 -20.26 -3.32 -9.80
C SER A 51 -19.29 -4.07 -8.89
N ALA A 52 -18.74 -3.36 -7.91
CA ALA A 52 -17.98 -3.94 -6.79
C ALA A 52 -18.71 -3.66 -5.47
N HIS A 53 -18.32 -4.34 -4.39
CA HIS A 53 -18.85 -4.08 -3.06
C HIS A 53 -18.29 -2.79 -2.48
N THR A 54 -16.99 -2.56 -2.69
CA THR A 54 -16.29 -1.38 -2.16
C THR A 54 -15.27 -0.84 -3.16
N ILE A 55 -14.94 0.46 -3.03
CA ILE A 55 -13.82 1.09 -3.73
C ILE A 55 -13.03 1.99 -2.77
N SER A 56 -11.70 1.88 -2.81
CA SER A 56 -10.76 2.58 -1.91
C SER A 56 -9.76 3.45 -2.67
N ASP A 57 -9.60 4.69 -2.22
CA ASP A 57 -8.56 5.63 -2.64
C ASP A 57 -7.78 6.19 -1.43
N PRO A 58 -6.78 7.07 -1.61
CA PRO A 58 -5.97 7.60 -0.51
C PRO A 58 -6.75 8.35 0.58
N HIS A 59 -7.95 8.84 0.30
CA HIS A 59 -8.78 9.59 1.23
C HIS A 59 -9.84 8.73 1.91
N GLU A 60 -10.50 7.82 1.17
CA GLU A 60 -11.63 7.08 1.71
C GLU A 60 -11.87 5.70 1.08
N THR A 61 -12.71 4.90 1.74
CA THR A 61 -13.37 3.72 1.17
C THR A 61 -14.87 3.94 1.13
N ILE A 62 -15.47 3.67 -0.04
CA ILE A 62 -16.91 3.82 -0.30
C ILE A 62 -17.53 2.45 -0.52
N ASP A 63 -18.64 2.19 0.17
CA ASP A 63 -19.47 1.01 -0.07
C ASP A 63 -20.41 1.29 -1.25
N MET A 64 -20.62 0.30 -2.12
CA MET A 64 -21.42 0.45 -3.35
C MET A 64 -22.45 -0.67 -3.52
N VAL A 65 -22.16 -1.88 -3.05
CA VAL A 65 -23.10 -3.00 -2.96
C VAL A 65 -23.02 -3.57 -1.54
N GLN A 66 -24.17 -3.89 -0.93
CA GLN A 66 -24.19 -4.50 0.41
C GLN A 66 -23.48 -5.85 0.37
N ASP A 67 -22.66 -6.18 1.39
CA ASP A 67 -21.92 -7.46 1.44
C ASP A 67 -22.84 -8.71 1.51
N THR A 68 -24.14 -8.51 1.71
CA THR A 68 -25.18 -9.56 1.63
C THR A 68 -25.66 -9.84 0.21
N GLN A 69 -25.36 -8.97 -0.77
CA GLN A 69 -25.81 -9.03 -2.16
C GLN A 69 -24.64 -9.29 -3.13
N ARG A 70 -24.89 -9.99 -4.23
CA ARG A 70 -23.87 -10.26 -5.25
C ARG A 70 -23.53 -9.00 -6.06
N ALA A 71 -22.29 -8.51 -6.02
CA ALA A 71 -21.81 -7.52 -7.00
C ALA A 71 -21.41 -8.21 -8.31
N TRP A 72 -21.18 -7.45 -9.39
CA TRP A 72 -20.84 -7.95 -10.72
C TRP A 72 -19.39 -7.58 -11.08
N HIS A 73 -18.41 -8.25 -10.45
CA HIS A 73 -17.00 -7.84 -10.47
C HIS A 73 -16.02 -8.85 -11.09
N CYS A 74 -16.25 -10.17 -10.96
CA CYS A 74 -15.25 -11.20 -11.31
C CYS A 74 -15.83 -12.42 -12.07
N GLY A 75 -16.85 -12.19 -12.91
CA GLY A 75 -17.44 -13.25 -13.74
C GLY A 75 -18.10 -14.36 -12.92
N ASN A 76 -17.66 -15.61 -13.10
CA ASN A 76 -18.26 -16.75 -12.39
C ASN A 76 -17.97 -16.75 -10.88
N GLY A 77 -17.01 -15.95 -10.41
CA GLY A 77 -16.70 -15.78 -8.98
C GLY A 77 -17.77 -15.00 -8.18
N ASN A 78 -18.58 -14.17 -8.86
CA ASN A 78 -19.60 -13.28 -8.24
C ASN A 78 -20.58 -13.97 -7.28
N ASN A 79 -20.70 -15.30 -7.34
CA ASN A 79 -21.59 -16.09 -6.50
C ASN A 79 -21.01 -16.45 -5.12
N THR A 80 -19.69 -16.33 -4.94
CA THR A 80 -18.99 -16.76 -3.72
C THR A 80 -18.09 -15.68 -3.12
N SER A 81 -18.01 -14.49 -3.71
CA SER A 81 -17.05 -13.47 -3.31
C SER A 81 -17.60 -12.06 -3.12
N LEU A 82 -16.98 -11.34 -2.19
CA LEU A 82 -16.95 -9.88 -2.16
C LEU A 82 -15.88 -9.35 -3.11
N GLY A 83 -16.01 -8.13 -3.60
CA GLY A 83 -15.09 -7.47 -4.53
C GLY A 83 -14.72 -6.07 -4.06
N ASN A 84 -13.42 -5.85 -3.84
CA ASN A 84 -12.88 -4.60 -3.31
C ASN A 84 -11.91 -3.97 -4.32
N GLU A 85 -12.34 -2.86 -4.90
CA GLU A 85 -11.60 -2.07 -5.89
C GLU A 85 -10.58 -1.17 -5.21
N HIS A 86 -9.32 -1.24 -5.66
CA HIS A 86 -8.25 -0.36 -5.19
C HIS A 86 -7.87 0.58 -6.32
N VAL A 87 -7.83 1.88 -6.04
CA VAL A 87 -7.37 2.85 -7.04
C VAL A 87 -5.88 2.59 -7.35
N GLY A 88 -5.57 2.24 -8.60
CA GLY A 88 -4.25 1.79 -9.04
C GLY A 88 -4.33 0.93 -10.32
N ARG A 89 -3.23 0.27 -10.70
CA ARG A 89 -3.14 -0.53 -11.94
C ARG A 89 -2.39 -1.85 -11.78
N ALA A 90 -2.80 -2.87 -12.52
CA ALA A 90 -2.16 -4.17 -12.59
C ALA A 90 -0.69 -4.11 -13.07
N ARG A 91 -0.35 -3.09 -13.87
CA ARG A 91 1.02 -2.87 -14.37
C ARG A 91 1.96 -2.18 -13.37
N PHE A 92 1.47 -1.72 -12.22
CA PHE A 92 2.31 -1.03 -11.25
C PHE A 92 3.30 -1.98 -10.59
N THR A 93 4.55 -1.53 -10.48
CA THR A 93 5.56 -2.12 -9.61
C THR A 93 5.18 -1.93 -8.14
N ARG A 94 5.77 -2.72 -7.24
CA ARG A 94 5.58 -2.57 -5.80
C ARG A 94 5.84 -1.14 -5.31
N VAL A 95 6.90 -0.50 -5.81
CA VAL A 95 7.27 0.88 -5.45
C VAL A 95 6.16 1.88 -5.79
N GLN A 96 5.46 1.70 -6.91
CA GLN A 96 4.34 2.57 -7.30
C GLN A 96 3.12 2.35 -6.40
N TRP A 97 2.82 1.09 -6.05
CA TRP A 97 1.78 0.76 -5.06
C TRP A 97 2.11 1.24 -3.64
N THR A 98 3.38 1.30 -3.25
CA THR A 98 3.82 1.70 -1.89
C THR A 98 4.31 3.16 -1.80
N THR A 99 3.86 4.02 -2.71
CA THR A 99 3.95 5.49 -2.51
C THR A 99 3.14 5.91 -1.28
N PRO A 100 3.36 7.09 -0.67
CA PRO A 100 2.58 7.53 0.49
C PRO A 100 1.05 7.52 0.25
N ALA A 101 0.61 7.95 -0.95
CA ALA A 101 -0.79 7.89 -1.35
C ALA A 101 -1.27 6.44 -1.53
N GLY A 102 -0.45 5.57 -2.14
CA GLY A 102 -0.76 4.15 -2.29
C GLY A 102 -0.87 3.42 -0.94
N LEU A 103 0.00 3.73 0.02
CA LEU A 103 -0.07 3.19 1.38
C LEU A 103 -1.33 3.65 2.12
N ALA A 104 -1.74 4.92 1.98
CA ALA A 104 -3.00 5.40 2.55
C ALA A 104 -4.21 4.66 1.96
N MET A 105 -4.24 4.50 0.63
CA MET A 105 -5.27 3.75 -0.08
C MET A 105 -5.33 2.28 0.35
N LEU A 106 -4.17 1.61 0.46
CA LEU A 106 -4.08 0.23 0.92
C LEU A 106 -4.57 0.07 2.36
N ARG A 107 -4.28 1.02 3.26
CA ARG A 107 -4.81 1.02 4.64
C ARG A 107 -6.33 1.21 4.67
N ASN A 108 -6.87 2.13 3.88
CA ASN A 108 -8.32 2.35 3.76
C ASN A 108 -9.06 1.09 3.25
N GLY A 109 -8.50 0.42 2.24
CA GLY A 109 -9.01 -0.86 1.75
C GLY A 109 -8.87 -1.98 2.76
N ALA A 110 -7.72 -2.08 3.43
CA ALA A 110 -7.45 -3.12 4.42
C ALA A 110 -8.37 -3.04 5.64
N GLN A 111 -8.70 -1.84 6.13
CA GLN A 111 -9.68 -1.64 7.20
C GLN A 111 -11.07 -2.20 6.82
N ARG A 112 -11.49 -2.01 5.57
CA ARG A 112 -12.78 -2.53 5.09
C ARG A 112 -12.76 -4.02 4.85
N THR A 113 -11.70 -4.55 4.24
CA THR A 113 -11.46 -5.99 4.07
C THR A 113 -11.43 -6.70 5.44
N ALA A 114 -10.80 -6.10 6.46
CA ALA A 114 -10.81 -6.61 7.84
C ALA A 114 -12.24 -6.70 8.41
N ARG A 115 -13.07 -5.67 8.21
CA ARG A 115 -14.47 -5.68 8.62
C ARG A 115 -15.28 -6.79 7.93
N GLN A 116 -15.09 -6.98 6.63
CA GLN A 116 -15.71 -8.08 5.87
C GLN A 116 -15.25 -9.46 6.38
N CYS A 117 -13.96 -9.64 6.68
CA CYS A 117 -13.43 -10.86 7.27
C CYS A 117 -14.12 -11.20 8.61
N ILE A 118 -14.34 -10.19 9.47
CA ILE A 118 -15.04 -10.36 10.75
C ILE A 118 -16.51 -10.72 10.52
N ASP A 119 -17.24 -9.90 9.76
CA ASP A 119 -18.70 -10.03 9.62
C ASP A 119 -19.11 -11.32 8.88
N HIS A 120 -18.29 -11.77 7.91
CA HIS A 120 -18.55 -12.98 7.11
C HIS A 120 -17.72 -14.21 7.53
N LYS A 121 -16.91 -14.10 8.59
CA LYS A 121 -16.03 -15.17 9.10
C LYS A 121 -15.06 -15.72 8.04
N ILE A 122 -14.53 -14.84 7.20
CA ILE A 122 -13.53 -15.16 6.17
C ILE A 122 -12.13 -15.02 6.78
N ARG A 123 -11.27 -16.04 6.65
CA ARG A 123 -9.90 -15.99 7.21
C ARG A 123 -9.01 -14.99 6.45
N PRO A 124 -8.25 -14.11 7.12
CA PRO A 124 -7.30 -13.21 6.47
C PRO A 124 -6.04 -13.98 6.05
N ARG A 125 -6.11 -14.60 4.87
CA ARG A 125 -5.00 -15.30 4.19
C ARG A 125 -5.18 -15.21 2.68
N TRP A 126 -4.10 -15.18 1.91
CA TRP A 126 -4.17 -15.42 0.47
C TRP A 126 -4.43 -16.90 0.19
N LEU A 127 -5.30 -17.18 -0.77
CA LEU A 127 -5.60 -18.53 -1.25
C LEU A 127 -4.63 -18.94 -2.35
N SER A 128 -4.18 -20.20 -2.34
CA SER A 128 -3.65 -20.81 -3.57
C SER A 128 -4.79 -21.15 -4.53
N LEU A 129 -4.49 -21.28 -5.84
CA LEU A 129 -5.48 -21.65 -6.85
C LEU A 129 -6.23 -22.96 -6.49
N ALA A 130 -5.55 -23.92 -5.87
CA ALA A 130 -6.16 -25.18 -5.41
C ALA A 130 -7.10 -25.00 -4.21
N GLN A 131 -6.81 -24.07 -3.29
CA GLN A 131 -7.69 -23.72 -2.18
C GLN A 131 -8.93 -22.95 -2.67
N LEU A 132 -8.74 -22.02 -3.61
CA LEU A 132 -9.83 -21.32 -4.30
C LEU A 132 -10.71 -22.31 -5.07
N ALA A 133 -10.12 -23.28 -5.77
CA ALA A 133 -10.86 -24.31 -6.51
C ALA A 133 -11.81 -25.09 -5.58
N ARG A 134 -11.31 -25.51 -4.41
CA ARG A 134 -12.09 -26.15 -3.32
C ARG A 134 -13.07 -25.23 -2.58
N ASN A 135 -13.21 -23.97 -2.99
CA ASN A 135 -14.08 -22.97 -2.37
C ASN A 135 -13.75 -22.70 -0.90
N GLU A 136 -12.48 -22.80 -0.52
CA GLU A 136 -12.02 -22.38 0.80
C GLU A 136 -12.14 -20.86 0.97
N ASP A 137 -12.24 -20.40 2.21
CA ASP A 137 -12.32 -18.98 2.54
C ASP A 137 -10.94 -18.32 2.68
N GLY A 138 -10.84 -17.09 2.15
CA GLY A 138 -9.64 -16.26 2.10
C GLY A 138 -9.71 -15.14 1.06
N LEU A 139 -8.60 -14.43 0.90
CA LEU A 139 -8.39 -13.40 -0.12
C LEU A 139 -7.85 -14.02 -1.41
N CYS A 140 -8.21 -13.44 -2.55
CA CYS A 140 -7.69 -13.80 -3.87
C CYS A 140 -7.74 -12.60 -4.82
N THR A 141 -7.24 -12.74 -6.04
CA THR A 141 -7.20 -11.69 -7.07
C THR A 141 -8.20 -11.95 -8.18
N HIS A 142 -8.43 -10.94 -9.02
CA HIS A 142 -9.21 -11.12 -10.24
C HIS A 142 -8.57 -12.16 -11.17
N ASN A 143 -7.23 -12.19 -11.25
CA ASN A 143 -6.52 -13.22 -11.99
C ASN A 143 -6.75 -14.64 -11.45
N ASP A 144 -6.81 -14.82 -10.13
CA ASP A 144 -7.11 -16.15 -9.54
C ASP A 144 -8.54 -16.59 -9.90
N MET A 145 -9.51 -15.67 -9.84
CA MET A 145 -10.89 -15.94 -10.28
C MET A 145 -10.97 -16.25 -11.78
N ARG A 146 -10.24 -15.52 -12.63
CA ARG A 146 -10.08 -15.83 -14.07
C ARG A 146 -9.56 -17.26 -14.27
N LEU A 147 -8.52 -17.66 -13.55
CA LEU A 147 -7.87 -18.96 -13.71
C LEU A 147 -8.70 -20.13 -13.14
N VAL A 148 -9.48 -19.91 -12.07
CA VAL A 148 -10.17 -21.00 -11.33
C VAL A 148 -11.67 -21.06 -11.59
N ARG A 149 -12.32 -19.93 -11.89
CA ARG A 149 -13.78 -19.83 -12.11
C ARG A 149 -14.13 -19.45 -13.55
N GLY A 150 -13.29 -18.66 -14.21
CA GLY A 150 -13.55 -18.13 -15.56
C GLY A 150 -14.70 -17.13 -15.61
N GLY A 151 -15.19 -16.85 -16.81
CA GLY A 151 -16.20 -15.79 -17.04
C GLY A 151 -15.64 -14.36 -16.96
N THR A 152 -14.32 -14.21 -16.89
CA THR A 152 -13.57 -12.95 -16.93
C THR A 152 -12.19 -13.21 -17.54
N THR A 153 -11.61 -12.20 -18.19
CA THR A 153 -10.26 -12.24 -18.80
C THR A 153 -9.26 -11.34 -18.10
N HIS A 154 -9.66 -10.68 -17.01
CA HIS A 154 -8.88 -9.67 -16.30
C HIS A 154 -7.78 -10.29 -15.42
N THR A 155 -6.74 -9.50 -15.13
CA THR A 155 -5.52 -9.95 -14.43
C THR A 155 -5.07 -9.04 -13.29
N ASP A 156 -5.93 -8.11 -12.85
CA ASP A 156 -5.70 -7.23 -11.71
C ASP A 156 -5.64 -8.00 -10.36
N PRO A 157 -4.93 -7.47 -9.34
CA PRO A 157 -4.16 -6.23 -9.30
C PRO A 157 -2.69 -6.40 -9.76
N GLY A 158 -2.39 -7.51 -10.46
CA GLY A 158 -1.08 -7.78 -11.06
C GLY A 158 0.04 -8.16 -10.08
N PRO A 159 1.22 -8.54 -10.60
CA PRO A 159 2.30 -9.13 -9.80
C PRO A 159 3.01 -8.13 -8.87
N GLY A 160 2.91 -6.82 -9.13
CA GLY A 160 3.54 -5.80 -8.30
C GLY A 160 2.72 -5.35 -7.09
N PHE A 161 1.44 -5.78 -6.96
CA PHE A 161 0.63 -5.46 -5.79
C PHE A 161 1.31 -5.97 -4.49
N PRO A 162 1.29 -5.20 -3.38
CA PRO A 162 2.04 -5.57 -2.18
C PRO A 162 1.25 -6.55 -1.29
N TYR A 163 1.07 -7.78 -1.78
CA TYR A 163 0.25 -8.85 -1.20
C TYR A 163 0.48 -9.10 0.30
N ASP A 164 1.74 -9.20 0.70
CA ASP A 164 2.21 -9.39 2.08
C ASP A 164 1.83 -8.21 2.99
N LEU A 165 2.13 -6.98 2.54
CA LEU A 165 1.86 -5.76 3.29
C LEU A 165 0.36 -5.50 3.43
N TYR A 166 -0.41 -5.71 2.36
CA TYR A 166 -1.86 -5.59 2.41
C TYR A 166 -2.47 -6.61 3.38
N LEU A 167 -1.99 -7.86 3.36
CA LEU A 167 -2.46 -8.88 4.29
C LEU A 167 -2.09 -8.56 5.74
N GLN A 168 -0.90 -7.99 5.97
CA GLN A 168 -0.50 -7.48 7.28
C GLN A 168 -1.47 -6.37 7.76
N MET A 169 -1.73 -5.35 6.94
CA MET A 169 -2.67 -4.27 7.26
C MET A 169 -4.08 -4.80 7.56
N VAL A 170 -4.56 -5.82 6.83
CA VAL A 170 -5.86 -6.46 7.11
C VAL A 170 -5.85 -7.15 8.48
N LYS A 171 -4.78 -7.88 8.82
CA LYS A 171 -4.65 -8.53 10.13
C LYS A 171 -4.55 -7.52 11.27
N GLU A 172 -3.75 -6.47 11.11
CA GLU A 172 -3.65 -5.35 12.05
C GLU A 172 -5.03 -4.72 12.31
N ALA A 173 -5.79 -4.40 11.26
CA ALA A 173 -7.13 -3.85 11.36
C ALA A 173 -8.18 -4.83 11.94
N MET A 174 -7.91 -6.14 11.95
CA MET A 174 -8.71 -7.15 12.67
C MET A 174 -8.31 -7.29 14.16
N GLY A 175 -7.28 -6.58 14.64
CA GLY A 175 -6.70 -6.83 15.97
C GLY A 175 -5.89 -8.12 16.06
N LEU A 176 -5.50 -8.70 14.91
CA LEU A 176 -4.66 -9.90 14.80
C LEU A 176 -3.18 -9.57 14.51
N GLY A 177 -2.82 -8.29 14.51
CA GLY A 177 -1.42 -7.88 14.56
C GLY A 177 -0.78 -8.37 15.86
N THR A 178 0.45 -8.84 15.80
CA THR A 178 1.24 -9.05 17.03
C THR A 178 1.30 -7.74 17.79
N SER A 179 0.93 -7.75 19.08
CA SER A 179 1.25 -6.65 19.97
C SER A 179 2.74 -6.36 19.85
N THR A 180 3.08 -5.23 19.22
CA THR A 180 4.45 -4.72 19.28
C THR A 180 4.77 -4.56 20.75
N VAL A 181 5.92 -5.09 21.17
CA VAL A 181 6.51 -4.73 22.45
C VAL A 181 6.51 -3.20 22.50
N GLN A 182 6.00 -2.67 23.60
CA GLN A 182 5.96 -1.23 23.85
C GLN A 182 7.37 -0.68 23.65
N GLU A 183 7.58 0.12 22.61
CA GLU A 183 8.84 0.85 22.40
C GLU A 183 8.90 1.92 23.49
N ASP A 184 9.42 1.54 24.66
CA ASP A 184 9.90 2.50 25.64
C ASP A 184 11.07 3.25 25.00
N ASP A 185 10.83 4.51 24.63
CA ASP A 185 11.79 5.49 24.10
C ASP A 185 12.90 5.81 25.15
N MET A 186 13.73 4.82 25.43
CA MET A 186 14.95 4.93 26.23
C MET A 186 16.13 4.58 25.33
N PRO A 187 16.84 5.56 24.74
CA PRO A 187 18.03 5.28 23.96
C PRO A 187 19.05 4.57 24.86
N PHE A 188 19.58 3.44 24.38
CA PHE A 188 20.60 2.68 25.09
C PHE A 188 21.76 3.60 25.46
N THR A 189 22.07 3.69 26.74
CA THR A 189 23.21 4.48 27.21
C THR A 189 24.52 3.88 26.70
N GLU A 190 25.55 4.70 26.54
CA GLU A 190 26.92 4.27 26.23
C GLU A 190 27.40 3.11 27.13
N ALA A 191 26.97 3.09 28.39
CA ALA A 191 27.28 2.01 29.33
C ALA A 191 26.57 0.69 28.98
N GLN A 192 25.31 0.73 28.52
CA GLN A 192 24.57 -0.46 28.08
C GLN A 192 25.11 -1.00 26.75
N LEU A 193 25.50 -0.14 25.81
CA LEU A 193 26.16 -0.55 24.57
C LEU A 193 27.48 -1.29 24.85
N ARG A 194 28.29 -0.77 25.77
CA ARG A 194 29.54 -1.43 26.21
C ARG A 194 29.32 -2.73 26.98
N ALA A 195 28.19 -2.93 27.63
CA ALA A 195 27.85 -4.18 28.31
C ALA A 195 27.42 -5.30 27.32
N ILE A 196 26.93 -4.93 26.13
CA ILE A 196 26.52 -5.88 25.08
C ILE A 196 27.72 -6.31 24.23
N VAL A 197 28.69 -5.41 24.02
CA VAL A 197 29.95 -5.76 23.34
C VAL A 197 30.86 -6.52 24.32
N SER A 198 30.88 -7.84 24.21
CA SER A 198 31.83 -8.64 25.00
C SER A 198 33.28 -8.31 24.64
N ASP A 199 34.17 -8.46 25.62
CA ASP A 199 35.62 -8.29 25.49
C ASP A 199 36.23 -9.18 24.37
N GLU A 200 35.56 -10.30 24.07
CA GLU A 200 35.88 -11.22 22.97
C GLU A 200 35.50 -10.66 21.59
N THR A 201 34.43 -9.87 21.52
CA THR A 201 33.98 -9.20 20.29
C THR A 201 34.98 -8.12 19.89
N GLU A 202 35.41 -7.27 20.84
CA GLU A 202 36.48 -6.28 20.60
C GLU A 202 37.80 -6.94 20.19
N LYS A 203 38.23 -8.01 20.89
CA LYS A 203 39.43 -8.77 20.53
C LYS A 203 39.34 -9.36 19.12
N THR A 204 38.16 -9.86 18.71
CA THR A 204 37.94 -10.43 17.38
C THR A 204 38.00 -9.36 16.29
N VAL A 205 37.35 -8.20 16.50
CA VAL A 205 37.41 -7.07 15.55
C VAL A 205 38.84 -6.52 15.43
N ARG A 206 39.55 -6.31 16.56
CA ARG A 206 40.96 -5.86 16.53
C ARG A 206 41.89 -6.87 15.86
N LYS A 207 41.65 -8.18 16.02
CA LYS A 207 42.42 -9.25 15.35
C LYS A 207 42.14 -9.30 13.84
N LEU A 208 40.91 -9.05 13.41
CA LEU A 208 40.57 -8.95 11.98
C LEU A 208 41.24 -7.72 11.34
N LEU A 209 41.18 -6.56 12.00
CA LEU A 209 41.77 -5.31 11.53
C LEU A 209 43.31 -5.31 11.53
N THR A 210 43.97 -6.15 12.33
CA THR A 210 45.44 -6.29 12.36
C THR A 210 45.96 -7.49 11.57
N SER A 211 45.09 -8.32 10.99
CA SER A 211 45.50 -9.41 10.10
C SER A 211 45.71 -8.91 8.66
N GLU A 212 46.91 -9.10 8.11
CA GLU A 212 47.29 -8.67 6.75
C GLU A 212 46.65 -9.52 5.62
N LYS A 213 45.33 -9.77 5.67
CA LYS A 213 44.58 -10.56 4.67
C LYS A 213 43.31 -9.88 4.16
N LEU A 214 43.36 -8.55 4.00
CA LEU A 214 42.46 -7.79 3.13
C LEU A 214 43.22 -6.92 2.12
N VAL A 215 44.25 -7.51 1.50
CA VAL A 215 44.75 -7.08 0.19
C VAL A 215 44.10 -8.00 -0.86
N ALA A 216 43.67 -7.40 -1.98
CA ALA A 216 43.04 -8.05 -3.14
C ALA A 216 41.55 -8.48 -3.01
N TYR A 217 40.64 -7.49 -3.03
CA TYR A 217 39.50 -7.56 -3.95
C TYR A 217 39.06 -6.17 -4.45
N SER A 218 39.98 -5.46 -5.11
CA SER A 218 39.72 -4.18 -5.76
C SER A 218 40.31 -4.14 -7.17
N ASP A 219 39.69 -4.84 -8.12
CA ASP A 219 39.82 -4.48 -9.54
C ASP A 219 38.54 -4.79 -10.33
N GLN A 220 38.32 -4.02 -11.40
CA GLN A 220 37.29 -4.17 -12.42
C GLN A 220 35.81 -4.02 -12.01
N ARG A 221 35.47 -2.83 -11.49
CA ARG A 221 34.64 -1.86 -12.25
C ARG A 221 34.42 -0.55 -11.49
N LEU A 222 35.19 0.48 -11.83
CA LEU A 222 34.78 1.90 -11.98
C LEU A 222 36.05 2.77 -12.13
N ARG A 223 36.28 3.31 -13.33
CA ARG A 223 37.19 4.47 -13.54
C ARG A 223 36.34 5.76 -13.48
N PRO A 224 36.95 6.92 -13.16
CA PRO A 224 36.28 7.89 -12.30
C PRO A 224 35.53 9.01 -13.03
N ALA A 225 34.52 9.56 -12.36
CA ALA A 225 34.13 10.96 -12.52
C ALA A 225 34.81 11.81 -11.42
N LYS A 226 35.11 13.07 -11.74
CA LYS A 226 36.05 13.92 -10.99
C LYS A 226 35.44 14.64 -9.77
N ASP A 227 36.36 15.10 -8.92
CA ASP A 227 36.27 16.24 -8.00
C ASP A 227 35.11 16.31 -7.00
N LEU A 228 35.47 16.09 -5.73
CA LEU A 228 35.01 16.93 -4.62
C LEU A 228 35.98 16.77 -3.43
N SER A 229 37.04 17.58 -3.43
CA SER A 229 37.94 17.72 -2.30
C SER A 229 37.32 18.62 -1.24
N LEU A 230 37.05 18.09 -0.03
CA LEU A 230 36.83 18.90 1.16
C LEU A 230 37.36 18.15 2.39
N SER A 231 38.44 18.67 2.94
CA SER A 231 39.14 18.14 4.11
C SER A 231 38.35 18.41 5.39
N ILE A 232 38.07 17.38 6.18
CA ILE A 232 37.61 17.54 7.56
C ILE A 232 38.83 17.61 8.47
N THR A 233 39.11 18.82 8.99
CA THR A 233 40.09 19.05 10.04
C THR A 233 39.57 20.15 10.97
N GLY A 234 39.68 19.97 12.28
CA GLY A 234 39.44 21.03 13.27
C GLY A 234 38.18 20.85 14.10
N ALA A 235 38.31 20.12 15.22
CA ALA A 235 37.34 20.16 16.31
C ALA A 235 37.66 21.30 17.28
N LEU A 236 36.62 21.81 17.97
CA LEU A 236 36.66 22.66 19.17
C LEU A 236 37.23 24.09 19.04
N GLY A 237 36.40 25.12 19.31
CA GLY A 237 36.95 26.41 19.76
C GLY A 237 36.08 27.68 19.67
N ARG A 238 35.39 27.98 20.78
CA ARG A 238 35.03 29.34 21.28
C ARG A 238 33.87 30.12 20.65
N SER A 239 33.29 30.94 21.53
CA SER A 239 32.17 31.87 21.39
C SER A 239 32.58 33.26 20.90
N SER A 240 31.67 33.95 20.20
CA SER A 240 31.31 35.35 20.49
C SER A 240 29.95 35.68 19.86
N ALA A 241 29.18 36.56 20.51
CA ALA A 241 27.97 37.14 19.94
C ALA A 241 28.30 38.17 18.84
N TYR A 242 27.33 38.44 17.96
CA TYR A 242 26.88 39.80 17.62
C TYR A 242 25.49 39.78 16.97
N ASP A 243 24.68 40.80 17.25
CA ASP A 243 23.34 41.04 16.73
C ASP A 243 23.28 41.28 15.21
N SER A 244 22.17 40.93 14.55
CA SER A 244 21.13 41.95 14.21
C SER A 244 19.98 41.44 13.32
N ASN A 245 18.78 41.90 13.68
CA ASN A 245 17.52 42.05 12.92
C ASN A 245 17.45 41.66 11.43
N ALA A 246 16.42 40.89 11.05
CA ALA A 246 15.29 41.42 10.27
C ALA A 246 14.06 40.47 10.19
N SER A 247 12.86 41.07 10.19
CA SER A 247 11.56 40.59 9.70
C SER A 247 11.61 39.74 8.41
N GLY A 248 10.66 38.86 8.05
CA GLY A 248 9.25 38.70 8.46
C GLY A 248 8.34 38.63 7.21
N GLY A 249 7.25 37.84 7.22
CA GLY A 249 6.39 37.56 6.04
C GLY A 249 6.98 36.43 5.16
N VAL A 250 6.31 35.31 4.83
CA VAL A 250 4.89 34.95 4.59
C VAL A 250 4.31 35.52 3.28
N ASP A 251 3.76 34.60 2.49
CA ASP A 251 2.99 34.73 1.23
C ASP A 251 3.68 35.13 -0.09
N GLN A 252 3.43 34.25 -1.09
CA GLN A 252 3.05 34.49 -2.49
C GLN A 252 3.91 33.77 -3.55
N ILE A 253 3.42 32.61 -4.01
CA ILE A 253 3.58 32.21 -5.42
C ILE A 253 2.24 31.64 -5.93
N ALA A 254 1.48 32.49 -6.62
CA ALA A 254 0.37 32.10 -7.47
C ALA A 254 0.63 32.62 -8.90
N ARG A 255 0.08 31.90 -9.90
CA ARG A 255 0.09 32.17 -11.36
C ARG A 255 1.28 31.64 -12.19
N ALA A 256 1.01 30.50 -12.81
CA ALA A 256 1.47 30.07 -14.14
C ALA A 256 0.59 28.86 -14.53
N GLN A 257 -0.09 28.73 -15.67
CA GLN A 257 -0.31 29.57 -16.88
C GLN A 257 -1.86 29.61 -17.13
N GLY A 258 -2.49 30.26 -18.11
CA GLY A 258 -2.10 30.96 -19.33
C GLY A 258 -2.94 30.52 -20.55
N LEU A 259 -4.28 30.63 -20.46
CA LEU A 259 -5.23 30.43 -21.58
C LEU A 259 -6.45 31.37 -21.40
N GLU A 260 -6.69 32.24 -22.39
CA GLU A 260 -7.90 33.07 -22.52
C GLU A 260 -8.98 32.31 -23.32
N PRO A 261 -10.28 32.47 -23.01
CA PRO A 261 -11.38 32.01 -23.86
C PRO A 261 -11.96 33.18 -24.70
N GLU A 262 -12.04 33.01 -26.02
CA GLU A 262 -12.78 33.93 -26.90
C GLU A 262 -14.31 33.77 -26.75
N ASP A 263 -15.02 34.90 -26.81
CA ASP A 263 -16.49 34.97 -26.83
C ASP A 263 -17.14 34.35 -28.07
N ARG A 264 -18.20 33.55 -27.87
CA ARG A 264 -19.35 33.49 -28.80
C ARG A 264 -20.69 33.28 -28.09
N LYS A 265 -21.45 34.38 -28.03
CA LYS A 265 -22.93 34.53 -28.17
C LYS A 265 -23.84 33.50 -27.49
#